data_AF-A0A1V5FLG4-F1
#
_entry.id   AF-A0A1V5FLG4-F1
#
_cell.length_a   1.000
_cell.length_b   1.000
_cell.length_c   1.000
_cell.angle_alpha   90.00
_cell.angle_beta   90.00
_cell.angle_gamma   90.00
#
_symmetry.space_group_name_H-M   'P 1'
#
loop_
_entity.id
_entity.type
_entity.pdbx_description
1 polymer ?
#
loop_
_entity_poly.entity_id
_entity_poly.type
_entity_poly.pdbx_seq_one_letter_code
_entity_poly.pdbx_strand_id
1 'polypeptide(L)'
;MVSQLREALGRFPATPMAPSDSPRSLMTDWLVGGKLPPGLGWGDECELRDPVEAGAIVKCRRQDLESDEVREHLKSGKQVFQLGLELDQRMAFVLGEDLTIRKFRFLDVVLDEIGEETSESAQQELDARFALMSLETKRLLEKLDEWFGLPRPDERNSG
;
A
#
# COMPACT_ATOMS: atom_id res chain seq x y z
N MET A 1 12.33 14.77 9.51
CA MET A 1 13.07 14.01 8.48
C MET A 1 13.16 14.75 7.15
N VAL A 2 12.07 14.98 6.39
CA VAL A 2 12.17 15.70 5.10
C VAL A 2 12.73 17.13 5.25
N SER A 3 12.36 17.83 6.32
CA SER A 3 12.92 19.14 6.67
C SER A 3 14.43 19.08 6.93
N GLN A 4 14.89 18.08 7.69
CA GLN A 4 16.31 17.87 8.00
C GLN A 4 17.13 17.49 6.77
N LEU A 5 16.57 16.69 5.85
CA LEU A 5 17.22 16.36 4.57
C LEU A 5 17.33 17.60 3.68
N ARG A 6 16.29 18.44 3.65
CA ARG A 6 16.32 19.71 2.91
C ARG A 6 17.36 20.67 3.48
N GLU A 7 17.50 20.71 4.79
CA GLU A 7 18.52 21.50 5.48
C GLU A 7 19.94 20.98 5.17
N ALA A 8 20.16 19.67 5.23
CA ALA A 8 21.46 19.05 4.96
C ALA A 8 21.89 19.15 3.49
N LEU A 9 20.96 19.05 2.55
CA LEU A 9 21.22 19.03 1.10
C LEU A 9 20.99 20.39 0.41
N GLY A 10 20.54 21.41 1.16
CA GLY A 10 20.15 22.74 0.65
C GLY A 10 18.82 22.75 -0.12
N ARG A 11 18.55 21.74 -0.97
CA ARG A 11 17.28 21.57 -1.69
C ARG A 11 16.90 20.10 -1.78
N PHE A 12 15.64 19.80 -1.48
CA PHE A 12 15.05 18.47 -1.65
C PHE A 12 13.62 18.60 -2.19
N PRO A 13 13.42 18.55 -3.53
CA PRO A 13 12.12 18.82 -4.16
C PRO A 13 11.20 17.59 -4.09
N ALA A 14 10.89 17.12 -2.87
CA ALA A 14 9.90 16.08 -2.67
C ALA A 14 8.49 16.68 -2.60
N THR A 15 7.56 16.08 -3.33
CA THR A 15 6.13 16.39 -3.31
C THR A 15 5.34 15.16 -2.87
N PRO A 16 4.21 15.33 -2.16
CA PRO A 16 3.32 14.21 -1.85
C PRO A 16 2.76 13.57 -3.13
N MET A 17 2.51 12.26 -3.08
CA MET A 17 1.75 11.56 -4.11
C MET A 17 0.38 12.24 -4.28
N ALA A 18 0.01 12.55 -5.52
CA ALA A 18 -1.31 13.09 -5.85
C ALA A 18 -1.87 12.22 -6.98
N PRO A 19 -2.64 11.17 -6.65
CA PRO A 19 -3.14 10.22 -7.63
C PRO A 19 -4.14 10.87 -8.58
N SER A 20 -4.17 10.40 -9.83
CA SER A 20 -5.11 10.92 -10.84
C SER A 20 -6.54 10.50 -10.51
N ASP A 21 -6.70 9.28 -10.03
CA ASP A 21 -7.96 8.72 -9.55
C ASP A 21 -8.03 8.72 -8.02
N SER A 22 -9.23 8.79 -7.47
CA SER A 22 -9.44 8.73 -6.01
C SER A 22 -9.11 7.32 -5.48
N PRO A 23 -8.07 7.12 -4.64
CA PRO A 23 -7.72 5.79 -4.15
C PRO A 23 -8.83 5.12 -3.37
N ARG A 24 -9.58 5.91 -2.57
CA ARG A 24 -10.79 5.44 -1.88
C ARG A 24 -11.84 4.90 -2.85
N SER A 25 -12.08 5.58 -3.97
CA SER A 25 -13.08 5.13 -4.95
C SER A 25 -12.63 3.81 -5.57
N LEU A 26 -11.37 3.75 -6.04
CA LEU A 26 -10.83 2.54 -6.66
C LEU A 26 -10.79 1.34 -5.70
N MET A 27 -10.35 1.53 -4.45
CA MET A 27 -10.37 0.47 -3.43
C MET A 27 -11.80 0.01 -3.09
N THR A 28 -12.75 0.94 -3.07
CA THR A 28 -14.17 0.61 -2.86
C THR A 28 -14.69 -0.24 -4.04
N ASP A 29 -14.34 0.13 -5.28
CA ASP A 29 -14.73 -0.61 -6.47
C ASP A 29 -14.14 -2.02 -6.51
N TRP A 30 -12.88 -2.20 -6.09
CA TRP A 30 -12.28 -3.53 -5.96
C TRP A 30 -13.08 -4.41 -5.01
N LEU A 31 -13.45 -3.89 -3.84
CA LEU A 31 -14.12 -4.65 -2.79
C LEU A 31 -15.59 -4.92 -3.13
N VAL A 32 -16.30 -3.94 -3.71
CA VAL A 32 -17.66 -4.10 -4.22
C VAL A 32 -17.70 -5.10 -5.38
N GLY A 33 -16.74 -5.02 -6.29
CA GLY A 33 -16.65 -5.89 -7.46
C GLY A 33 -16.08 -7.28 -7.15
N GLY A 34 -15.53 -7.51 -5.95
CA GLY A 34 -14.82 -8.74 -5.61
C GLY A 34 -13.66 -9.03 -6.58
N LYS A 35 -13.03 -7.97 -7.10
CA LYS A 35 -12.04 -8.10 -8.17
C LYS A 35 -10.86 -7.18 -7.91
N LEU A 36 -9.71 -7.79 -7.70
CA LEU A 36 -8.43 -7.10 -7.56
C LEU A 36 -7.67 -7.05 -8.88
N PRO A 37 -6.78 -6.04 -9.06
CA PRO A 37 -5.75 -6.05 -10.09
C PRO A 37 -4.88 -7.32 -10.03
N PRO A 38 -4.25 -7.72 -11.16
CA PRO A 38 -3.34 -8.86 -11.17
C PRO A 38 -2.22 -8.72 -10.14
N GLY A 39 -1.93 -9.83 -9.44
CA GLY A 39 -0.92 -9.89 -8.39
C GLY A 39 -1.42 -9.48 -7.00
N LEU A 40 -2.54 -8.77 -6.89
CA LEU A 40 -3.12 -8.45 -5.59
C LEU A 40 -3.98 -9.61 -5.05
N GLY A 41 -3.84 -9.86 -3.75
CA GLY A 41 -4.71 -10.69 -2.94
C GLY A 41 -5.35 -9.89 -1.80
N TRP A 42 -6.48 -10.38 -1.29
CA TRP A 42 -7.12 -9.79 -0.12
C TRP A 42 -6.31 -10.08 1.14
N GLY A 43 -6.09 -9.04 1.95
CA GLY A 43 -5.73 -9.22 3.35
C GLY A 43 -6.96 -9.55 4.19
N ASP A 44 -6.86 -9.32 5.51
CA ASP A 44 -7.89 -9.67 6.48
C ASP A 44 -8.43 -8.48 7.27
N GLU A 45 -8.14 -7.26 6.80
CA GLU A 45 -8.59 -6.03 7.47
C GLU A 45 -9.03 -4.94 6.51
N CYS A 46 -10.06 -4.20 6.90
CA CYS A 46 -10.49 -2.99 6.21
C CYS A 46 -11.09 -1.99 7.20
N GLU A 47 -11.05 -0.72 6.82
CA GLU A 47 -11.80 0.35 7.48
C GLU A 47 -12.79 0.94 6.50
N LEU A 48 -14.07 0.81 6.82
CA LEU A 48 -15.18 1.35 6.03
C LEU A 48 -15.79 2.54 6.77
N ARG A 49 -16.08 3.62 6.07
CA ARG A 49 -16.73 4.80 6.66
C ARG A 49 -17.87 5.30 5.79
N ASP A 50 -18.89 5.87 6.43
CA ASP A 50 -19.86 6.69 5.70
C ASP A 50 -19.16 7.96 5.16
N PRO A 51 -19.51 8.43 3.94
CA PRO A 51 -18.85 9.58 3.32
C PRO A 51 -19.24 10.93 3.94
N VAL A 52 -20.24 10.96 4.84
CA VAL A 52 -20.67 12.17 5.56
C VAL A 52 -19.77 12.46 6.76
N GLU A 53 -19.58 13.74 7.09
CA GLU A 53 -18.83 14.12 8.30
C GLU A 53 -19.45 13.52 9.56
N ALA A 54 -18.60 12.99 10.44
CA ALA A 54 -19.00 12.25 11.66
C ALA A 54 -19.89 11.01 11.40
N GLY A 55 -19.82 10.44 10.19
CA GLY A 55 -20.51 9.19 9.83
C GLY A 55 -19.98 7.94 10.55
N ALA A 56 -20.68 6.82 10.40
CA ALA A 56 -20.30 5.59 11.08
C ALA A 56 -18.98 5.03 10.53
N ILE A 57 -18.20 4.42 11.42
CA ILE A 57 -16.93 3.77 11.09
C ILE A 57 -17.05 2.29 11.47
N VAL A 58 -16.75 1.41 10.51
CA VAL A 58 -16.64 -0.03 10.71
C VAL A 58 -15.19 -0.44 10.50
N LYS A 59 -14.63 -1.18 11.45
CA LYS A 59 -13.27 -1.72 11.36
C LYS A 59 -13.33 -3.23 11.45
N CYS A 60 -12.94 -3.90 10.37
CA CYS A 60 -12.85 -5.34 10.28
C CYS A 60 -11.38 -5.75 10.45
N ARG A 61 -11.12 -6.81 11.21
CA ARG A 61 -9.79 -7.39 11.42
C ARG A 61 -9.92 -8.89 11.55
N ARG A 62 -8.99 -9.65 10.95
CA ARG A 62 -9.07 -11.12 10.87
C ARG A 62 -10.41 -11.58 10.30
N GLN A 63 -10.90 -10.83 9.32
CA GLN A 63 -12.18 -11.05 8.66
C GLN A 63 -11.92 -11.35 7.19
N ASP A 64 -12.66 -12.32 6.65
CA ASP A 64 -12.75 -12.50 5.21
C ASP A 64 -13.40 -11.26 4.58
N LEU A 65 -12.62 -10.51 3.79
CA LEU A 65 -13.08 -9.28 3.16
C LEU A 65 -14.12 -9.52 2.06
N GLU A 66 -14.25 -10.75 1.59
CA GLU A 66 -15.26 -11.14 0.59
C GLU A 66 -16.58 -11.61 1.21
N SER A 67 -16.64 -11.65 2.56
CA SER A 67 -17.82 -12.06 3.31
C SER A 67 -19.05 -11.18 3.07
N ASP A 68 -20.25 -11.75 3.26
CA ASP A 68 -21.50 -11.04 3.07
C ASP A 68 -21.66 -9.87 4.04
N GLU A 69 -21.10 -9.96 5.25
CA GLU A 69 -21.11 -8.87 6.24
C GLU A 69 -20.39 -7.61 5.72
N VAL A 70 -19.22 -7.80 5.10
CA VAL A 70 -18.45 -6.68 4.50
C VAL A 70 -19.22 -6.11 3.31
N ARG A 71 -19.81 -6.98 2.48
CA ARG A 71 -20.64 -6.56 1.33
C ARG A 71 -21.87 -5.76 1.74
N GLU A 72 -22.55 -6.14 2.83
CA GLU A 72 -23.71 -5.39 3.33
C GLU A 72 -23.32 -3.99 3.82
N HIS A 73 -22.16 -3.84 4.46
CA HIS A 73 -21.65 -2.51 4.81
C HIS A 73 -21.41 -1.63 3.59
N LEU A 74 -20.85 -2.17 2.51
CA LEU A 74 -20.66 -1.45 1.25
C LEU A 74 -21.99 -1.09 0.57
N LYS A 75 -22.96 -2.01 0.54
CA LYS A 75 -24.33 -1.75 0.02
C LYS A 75 -25.05 -0.65 0.80
N SER A 76 -24.73 -0.48 2.09
CA SER A 76 -25.23 0.62 2.92
C SER A 76 -24.64 2.00 2.58
N GLY A 77 -23.73 2.09 1.61
CA GLY A 77 -23.11 3.33 1.14
C GLY A 77 -21.76 3.66 1.78
N LYS A 78 -21.16 2.74 2.56
CA LYS A 78 -19.82 2.95 3.13
C LYS A 78 -18.74 2.79 2.07
N GLN A 79 -17.68 3.59 2.20
CA GLN A 79 -16.52 3.57 1.33
C GLN A 79 -15.29 3.06 2.07
N VAL A 80 -14.32 2.52 1.33
CA VAL A 80 -13.07 1.97 1.86
C VAL A 80 -12.07 3.10 2.13
N PHE A 81 -11.67 3.25 3.39
CA PHE A 81 -10.64 4.19 3.83
C PHE A 81 -9.29 3.51 4.11
N GLN A 82 -9.33 2.23 4.48
CA GLN A 82 -8.15 1.38 4.61
C GLN A 82 -8.47 -0.02 4.08
N LEU A 83 -7.52 -0.61 3.36
CA LEU A 83 -7.66 -1.95 2.79
C LEU A 83 -6.39 -2.78 3.01
N GLY A 84 -6.53 -3.92 3.67
CA GLY A 84 -5.49 -4.94 3.79
C GLY A 84 -5.33 -5.68 2.47
N LEU A 85 -4.10 -5.76 1.99
CA LEU A 85 -3.74 -6.32 0.70
C LEU A 85 -2.47 -7.16 0.83
N GLU A 86 -2.38 -8.17 -0.04
CA GLU A 86 -1.16 -8.92 -0.29
C GLU A 86 -0.74 -8.70 -1.75
N LEU A 87 0.56 -8.55 -2.01
CA LEU A 87 1.10 -8.41 -3.37
C LEU A 87 2.00 -9.59 -3.69
N ASP A 88 1.61 -10.32 -4.73
CA ASP A 88 2.32 -11.43 -5.35
C ASP A 88 2.75 -12.53 -4.38
N GLN A 89 2.04 -12.68 -3.25
CA GLN A 89 2.38 -13.57 -2.13
C GLN A 89 3.77 -13.28 -1.51
N ARG A 90 4.33 -12.09 -1.75
CA ARG A 90 5.66 -11.68 -1.27
C ARG A 90 5.61 -10.66 -0.15
N MET A 91 4.55 -9.85 -0.09
CA MET A 91 4.39 -8.83 0.93
C MET A 91 2.92 -8.61 1.28
N ALA A 92 2.68 -8.15 2.50
CA ALA A 92 1.36 -7.75 2.98
C ALA A 92 1.42 -6.34 3.59
N PHE A 93 0.36 -5.58 3.41
CA PHE A 93 0.26 -4.21 3.90
C PHE A 93 -1.19 -3.74 3.99
N VAL A 94 -1.41 -2.62 4.67
CA VAL A 94 -2.67 -1.87 4.66
C VAL A 94 -2.47 -0.58 3.90
N LEU A 95 -3.25 -0.40 2.84
CA LEU A 95 -3.27 0.83 2.05
C LEU A 95 -4.34 1.77 2.58
N GLY A 96 -3.95 3.01 2.89
CA GLY A 96 -4.89 4.09 3.19
C GLY A 96 -5.38 4.82 1.94
N GLU A 97 -6.52 5.49 2.04
CA GLU A 97 -7.05 6.36 0.96
C GLU A 97 -6.12 7.53 0.57
N ASP A 98 -5.18 7.87 1.46
CA ASP A 98 -4.13 8.86 1.28
C ASP A 98 -2.83 8.26 0.70
N LEU A 99 -2.89 7.01 0.25
CA LEU A 99 -1.76 6.18 -0.19
C LEU A 99 -0.73 5.91 0.91
N THR A 100 -1.07 6.13 2.19
CA THR A 100 -0.21 5.72 3.29
C THR A 100 -0.20 4.20 3.39
N ILE A 101 1.00 3.61 3.29
CA ILE A 101 1.22 2.18 3.55
C ILE A 101 1.45 1.97 5.05
N ARG A 102 0.69 1.07 5.66
CA ARG A 102 0.81 0.69 7.08
C ARG A 102 0.99 -0.82 7.21
N LYS A 103 1.56 -1.25 8.34
CA LYS A 103 1.78 -2.68 8.65
C LYS A 103 2.47 -3.46 7.53
N PHE A 104 3.36 -2.79 6.80
CA PHE A 104 4.13 -3.41 5.73
C PHE A 104 5.00 -4.53 6.32
N ARG A 105 4.92 -5.71 5.72
CA ARG A 105 5.74 -6.87 6.05
C ARG A 105 6.03 -7.70 4.81
N PHE A 106 7.19 -8.33 4.79
CA PHE A 106 7.50 -9.40 3.85
C PHE A 106 6.85 -10.71 4.32
N LEU A 107 6.42 -11.52 3.36
CA LEU A 107 5.89 -12.86 3.60
C LEU A 107 7.02 -13.89 3.55
N ASP A 108 6.72 -15.10 4.00
CA ASP A 108 7.71 -16.16 4.27
C ASP A 108 8.60 -16.44 3.06
N VAL A 109 8.05 -16.42 1.83
CA VAL A 109 8.84 -16.64 0.61
C VAL A 109 10.02 -15.67 0.46
N VAL A 110 9.85 -14.40 0.84
CA VAL A 110 10.92 -13.40 0.78
C VAL A 110 11.87 -13.57 1.96
N LEU A 111 11.36 -13.98 3.12
CA LEU A 111 12.18 -14.20 4.31
C LEU A 111 13.08 -15.43 4.16
N ASP A 112 12.61 -16.46 3.47
CA ASP A 112 13.37 -17.67 3.16
C ASP A 112 14.49 -17.36 2.16
N GLU A 113 14.21 -16.56 1.12
CA GLU A 113 15.23 -16.07 0.17
C GLU A 113 16.37 -15.31 0.88
N ILE A 114 16.03 -14.51 1.90
CA ILE A 114 17.03 -13.84 2.75
C ILE A 114 17.83 -14.84 3.59
N GLY A 115 17.18 -15.88 4.10
CA GLY A 115 17.78 -16.88 4.99
C GLY A 115 18.71 -17.87 4.28
N GLU A 116 18.50 -18.10 2.99
CA GLU A 116 19.34 -18.98 2.16
C GLU A 116 20.70 -18.34 1.78
N GLU A 117 20.85 -17.02 1.92
CA GLU A 117 22.12 -16.34 1.69
C GLU A 117 23.11 -16.65 2.82
N THR A 118 23.96 -17.67 2.61
CA THR A 118 25.15 -17.88 3.44
C THR A 118 26.14 -16.74 3.22
N SER A 119 26.05 -15.69 4.04
CA SER A 119 27.04 -14.62 4.08
C SER A 119 28.19 -14.95 5.04
N GLU A 120 29.41 -14.53 4.71
CA GLU A 120 30.60 -14.76 5.55
C GLU A 120 30.75 -13.70 6.66
N SER A 121 29.95 -12.62 6.63
CA SER A 121 30.01 -11.52 7.60
C SER A 121 28.68 -10.78 7.76
N ALA A 122 28.45 -10.22 8.96
CA ALA A 122 27.23 -9.44 9.25
C ALA A 122 27.00 -8.25 8.29
N GLN A 123 28.07 -7.68 7.72
CA GLN A 123 27.94 -6.58 6.76
C GLN A 123 27.38 -7.05 5.41
N GLN A 124 27.84 -8.21 4.93
CA GLN A 124 27.33 -8.81 3.70
C GLN A 124 25.86 -9.22 3.85
N GLU A 125 25.47 -9.77 5.00
CA GLU A 125 24.07 -10.09 5.31
C GLU A 125 23.17 -8.84 5.26
N LEU A 126 23.64 -7.73 5.85
CA LEU A 126 22.89 -6.47 5.85
C LEU A 126 22.74 -5.88 4.44
N ASP A 127 23.81 -5.88 3.65
CA ASP A 127 23.78 -5.36 2.28
C ASP A 127 22.80 -6.16 1.40
N ALA A 128 22.81 -7.47 1.53
CA ALA A 128 21.95 -8.35 0.74
C ALA A 128 20.47 -8.24 1.15
N ARG A 129 20.19 -8.23 2.46
CA ARG A 129 18.86 -7.89 3.00
C ARG A 129 18.36 -6.54 2.47
N PHE A 130 19.20 -5.52 2.54
CA PHE A 130 18.83 -4.18 2.09
C PHE A 130 18.55 -4.13 0.59
N ALA A 131 19.34 -4.84 -0.23
CA ALA A 131 19.12 -4.96 -1.66
C ALA A 131 17.77 -5.61 -1.97
N LEU A 132 17.45 -6.74 -1.34
CA LEU A 132 16.18 -7.43 -1.55
C LEU A 132 14.98 -6.58 -1.10
N MET A 133 15.04 -6.01 0.10
CA MET A 133 13.98 -5.12 0.61
C MET A 133 13.75 -3.92 -0.31
N SER A 134 14.82 -3.35 -0.87
CA SER A 134 14.75 -2.21 -1.80
C SER A 134 14.09 -2.61 -3.13
N LEU A 135 14.42 -3.80 -3.65
CA LEU A 135 13.82 -4.33 -4.88
C LEU A 135 12.31 -4.57 -4.71
N GLU A 136 11.90 -5.20 -3.61
CA GLU A 136 10.48 -5.43 -3.32
C GLU A 136 9.72 -4.13 -3.08
N THR A 137 10.33 -3.18 -2.35
CA THR A 137 9.71 -1.85 -2.14
C THR A 137 9.55 -1.11 -3.47
N LYS A 138 10.55 -1.17 -4.36
CA LYS A 138 10.48 -0.59 -5.70
C LYS A 138 9.30 -1.19 -6.49
N ARG A 139 9.15 -2.53 -6.46
CA ARG A 139 8.03 -3.23 -7.12
C ARG A 139 6.68 -2.74 -6.60
N LEU A 140 6.53 -2.57 -5.28
CA LEU A 140 5.30 -2.02 -4.70
C LEU A 140 5.02 -0.60 -5.21
N LEU A 141 6.03 0.27 -5.24
CA LEU A 141 5.88 1.65 -5.72
C LEU A 141 5.49 1.70 -7.21
N GLU A 142 6.09 0.86 -8.05
CA GLU A 142 5.72 0.73 -9.47
C GLU A 142 4.27 0.26 -9.63
N LYS A 143 3.80 -0.66 -8.78
CA LYS A 143 2.41 -1.12 -8.79
C LYS A 143 1.42 -0.07 -8.33
N LEU A 144 1.76 0.74 -7.31
CA LEU A 144 0.94 1.87 -6.91
C LEU A 144 0.83 2.91 -8.03
N ASP A 145 1.90 3.16 -8.77
CA ASP A 145 1.87 4.01 -9.95
C ASP A 145 0.92 3.46 -11.03
N GLU A 146 1.04 2.17 -11.35
CA GLU A 146 0.14 1.49 -12.29
C GLU A 146 -1.35 1.58 -11.90
N TRP A 147 -1.68 1.39 -10.62
CA TRP A 147 -3.07 1.37 -10.17
C TRP A 147 -3.69 2.75 -9.98
N PHE A 148 -2.92 3.75 -9.54
CA PHE A 148 -3.44 5.06 -9.14
C PHE A 148 -3.00 6.20 -10.07
N GLY A 149 -2.20 5.91 -11.10
CA GLY A 149 -1.71 6.88 -12.08
C GLY A 149 -0.98 8.03 -11.41
N LEU A 150 0.20 7.78 -10.84
CA LEU A 150 0.91 8.75 -10.01
C LEU A 150 1.78 9.68 -10.89
N PRO A 151 1.47 10.99 -10.96
CA PRO A 151 2.21 11.90 -11.83
C PRO A 151 3.65 12.09 -11.35
N ARG A 152 4.60 12.14 -12.30
CA ARG A 152 6.00 12.40 -11.95
C ARG A 152 6.18 13.84 -11.46
N PRO A 153 7.13 14.10 -10.54
CA PRO A 153 7.37 15.46 -10.03
C PRO A 153 7.59 16.51 -11.13
N ASP A 154 8.20 16.10 -12.24
CA ASP A 154 8.57 16.99 -13.35
C ASP A 154 7.38 17.39 -14.23
N GLU A 155 6.32 16.59 -14.25
CA GLU A 155 5.10 16.81 -15.04
C GLU A 155 4.18 17.87 -14.42
N ARG A 156 4.35 18.17 -13.12
CA ARG A 156 3.53 19.15 -12.39
C ARG A 156 3.89 20.61 -12.67
N ASN A 157 5.05 20.89 -13.25
CA ASN A 157 5.54 22.25 -13.52
C ASN A 157 5.24 22.75 -14.95
N SER A 158 4.41 22.04 -15.72
CA SER A 158 4.09 22.38 -17.11
C SER A 158 2.68 22.97 -17.30
N GLY A 159 2.01 23.40 -16.22
CA GLY A 159 0.67 23.98 -16.22
C GLY A 159 0.62 25.38 -15.61
#